data_AF-A0A957BFU6-F1
#
_entry.id   AF-A0A957BFU6-F1
#
_cell.length_a   1.000
_cell.length_b   1.000
_cell.length_c   1.000
_cell.angle_alpha   90.00
_cell.angle_beta   90.00
_cell.angle_gamma   90.00
#
_symmetry.space_group_name_H-M   'P 1'
#
loop_
_entity.id
_entity.type
_entity.pdbx_description
1 polymer ?
#
loop_
_entity_poly.entity_id
_entity_poly.type
_entity_poly.pdbx_seq_one_letter_code
_entity_poly.pdbx_strand_id
1 'polypeptide(L)'
;QYNASRPSPRYVRAAQWFWEKASAEQVYDASWLTYCLLKYGTPQASSAGLPMDLVRYYPKNQIWRVRKGDLSASVFGGVTRLMTLTYGEVELRSIKISQTYFGVGHFIAETMTSDGNSVTLHSSGVQKLHKPGYELPLGRPVDPDTWDDTFRERDIYAIPPAESALTITAVENGFDFHFRTLDGLDQVPVQIALDFPLEGYWETADTALQTQPGQVIFLKQGQGELRLGDDTIRIGPGADGHRYYAMRHAEPVPADSVRILMTFITPVDHRFSLRLFSGLG
;
A
#
# COMPACT_ATOMS: atom_id res chain seq x y z
N GLN A 1 12.27 -4.14 -29.05
CA GLN A 1 13.73 -4.13 -29.29
C GLN A 1 14.43 -4.19 -27.95
N TYR A 2 15.45 -5.03 -27.80
CA TYR A 2 16.18 -5.20 -26.54
C TYR A 2 17.11 -4.00 -26.36
N ASN A 3 16.79 -3.10 -25.42
CA ASN A 3 17.58 -1.87 -25.19
C ASN A 3 19.07 -2.17 -24.89
N ALA A 4 19.41 -3.38 -24.44
CA ALA A 4 20.79 -3.71 -24.13
C ALA A 4 21.68 -3.77 -25.39
N SER A 5 21.16 -4.10 -26.58
CA SER A 5 21.96 -4.15 -27.82
C SER A 5 21.80 -2.92 -28.71
N ARG A 6 20.68 -2.20 -28.58
CA ARG A 6 20.40 -0.93 -29.28
C ARG A 6 19.65 0.00 -28.32
N PRO A 7 20.35 0.69 -27.41
CA PRO A 7 19.71 1.49 -26.39
C PRO A 7 19.04 2.72 -27.02
N SER A 8 17.78 2.95 -26.65
CA SER A 8 17.11 4.22 -26.98
C SER A 8 17.79 5.40 -26.27
N PRO A 9 17.70 6.64 -26.78
CA PRO A 9 18.29 7.81 -26.13
C PRO A 9 17.85 7.99 -24.66
N ARG A 10 16.61 7.63 -24.31
CA ARG A 10 16.11 7.67 -22.92
C ARG A 10 16.78 6.63 -22.03
N TYR A 11 17.03 5.43 -22.55
CA TYR A 11 17.76 4.40 -21.82
C TYR A 11 19.19 4.84 -21.53
N VAL A 12 19.85 5.47 -22.51
CA VAL A 12 21.19 6.03 -22.33
C VAL A 12 21.20 7.12 -21.27
N ARG A 13 20.25 8.07 -21.31
CA ARG A 13 20.14 9.11 -20.27
C ARG A 13 19.96 8.50 -18.88
N ALA A 14 19.12 7.48 -18.74
CA ALA A 14 18.91 6.81 -17.46
C ALA A 14 20.20 6.19 -16.92
N ALA A 15 20.97 5.48 -17.76
CA ALA A 15 22.26 4.93 -17.36
C ALA A 15 23.26 6.03 -16.95
N GLN A 16 23.30 7.14 -17.68
CA GLN A 16 24.14 8.29 -17.32
C GLN A 16 23.72 8.91 -16.00
N TRP A 17 22.41 9.05 -15.76
CA TRP A 17 21.90 9.58 -14.51
C TRP A 17 22.26 8.68 -13.31
N PHE A 18 22.16 7.35 -13.46
CA PHE A 18 22.63 6.42 -12.43
C PHE A 18 24.13 6.56 -12.19
N TRP A 19 24.94 6.76 -13.23
CA TRP A 19 26.38 6.98 -13.09
C TRP A 19 26.69 8.28 -12.34
N GLU A 20 26.03 9.38 -12.69
CA GLU A 20 26.12 10.69 -12.01
C GLU A 20 25.77 10.55 -10.52
N LYS A 21 24.76 9.73 -10.19
CA LYS A 21 24.37 9.44 -8.80
C LYS A 21 25.34 8.48 -8.09
N ALA A 22 25.93 7.52 -8.79
CA ALA A 22 26.93 6.62 -8.22
C ALA A 22 28.18 7.37 -7.73
N SER A 23 28.50 8.53 -8.31
CA SER A 23 29.58 9.38 -7.82
C SER A 23 29.25 10.19 -6.56
N ALA A 24 28.03 10.08 -6.02
CA ALA A 24 27.59 10.77 -4.81
C ALA A 24 27.05 9.75 -3.78
N GLU A 25 27.71 9.64 -2.61
CA GLU A 25 27.33 8.98 -1.34
C GLU A 25 26.79 7.52 -1.34
N GLN A 26 26.25 6.96 -2.44
CA GLN A 26 25.70 5.60 -2.57
C GLN A 26 26.32 4.86 -3.77
N VAL A 27 27.65 4.72 -3.75
CA VAL A 27 28.46 4.24 -4.87
C VAL A 27 28.13 2.80 -5.31
N TYR A 28 27.78 1.91 -4.37
CA TYR A 28 27.72 0.47 -4.65
C TYR A 28 26.53 0.05 -5.54
N ASP A 29 25.30 0.42 -5.18
CA ASP A 29 24.11 -0.05 -5.91
C ASP A 29 23.97 0.63 -7.28
N ALA A 30 24.25 1.93 -7.33
CA ALA A 30 24.17 2.71 -8.57
C ALA A 30 25.25 2.31 -9.59
N SER A 31 26.45 1.92 -9.12
CA SER A 31 27.52 1.42 -10.02
C SER A 31 27.17 0.05 -10.61
N TRP A 32 26.61 -0.87 -9.83
CA TRP A 32 26.13 -2.17 -10.34
C TRP A 32 24.99 -2.03 -11.34
N LEU A 33 24.01 -1.17 -11.06
CA LEU A 33 22.92 -0.88 -12.00
C LEU A 33 23.47 -0.28 -13.29
N THR A 34 24.39 0.68 -13.19
CA THR A 34 25.03 1.27 -14.38
C THR A 34 25.80 0.22 -15.18
N TYR A 35 26.57 -0.65 -14.50
CA TYR A 35 27.27 -1.76 -15.14
C TYR A 35 26.30 -2.69 -15.89
N CYS A 36 25.20 -3.09 -15.26
CA CYS A 36 24.17 -3.91 -15.92
C CYS A 36 23.57 -3.22 -17.13
N LEU A 37 23.30 -1.90 -17.03
CA LEU A 37 22.72 -1.13 -18.13
C LEU A 37 23.69 -0.94 -19.31
N LEU A 38 25.00 -0.83 -19.03
CA LEU A 38 26.08 -0.61 -19.98
C LEU A 38 26.88 -1.89 -20.33
N LYS A 39 26.37 -3.06 -19.95
CA LYS A 39 27.08 -4.35 -20.10
C LYS A 39 27.54 -4.67 -21.53
N TYR A 40 26.84 -4.13 -22.53
CA TYR A 40 27.12 -4.37 -23.96
C TYR A 40 27.84 -3.21 -24.64
N GLY A 41 28.40 -2.27 -23.86
CA GLY A 41 29.19 -1.14 -24.35
C GLY A 41 28.70 0.20 -23.79
N THR A 42 29.53 1.23 -23.96
CA THR A 42 29.25 2.60 -23.52
C THR A 42 28.63 3.39 -24.68
N PRO A 43 27.31 3.59 -24.73
CA PRO A 43 26.66 4.37 -25.77
C PRO A 43 27.03 5.85 -25.67
N GLN A 44 26.93 6.59 -26.77
CA GLN A 44 27.13 8.03 -26.78
C GLN A 44 26.13 8.72 -25.86
N ALA A 45 26.61 9.71 -25.10
CA ALA A 45 25.80 10.52 -24.20
C ALA A 45 24.51 11.03 -24.83
N SER A 46 23.42 11.03 -24.05
CA SER A 46 22.10 11.46 -24.48
C SER A 46 21.56 12.58 -23.58
N SER A 47 20.97 13.60 -24.21
CA SER A 47 20.27 14.70 -23.55
C SER A 47 18.75 14.48 -23.45
N ALA A 48 18.25 13.28 -23.80
CA ALA A 48 16.82 12.99 -23.73
C ALA A 48 16.30 13.16 -22.30
N GLY A 49 15.13 13.79 -22.13
CA GLY A 49 14.50 13.95 -20.81
C GLY A 49 14.14 12.62 -20.16
N LEU A 50 14.33 12.52 -18.83
CA LEU A 50 13.82 11.40 -18.04
C LEU A 50 12.30 11.51 -17.89
N PRO A 51 11.57 10.38 -17.81
CA PRO A 51 10.13 10.39 -17.61
C PRO A 51 9.82 10.84 -16.18
N MET A 52 9.48 12.13 -16.02
CA MET A 52 9.07 12.75 -14.75
C MET A 52 7.55 12.79 -14.58
N ASP A 53 6.80 12.47 -15.64
CA ASP A 53 5.36 12.27 -15.62
C ASP A 53 5.04 10.92 -16.26
N LEU A 54 4.50 10.02 -15.46
CA LEU A 54 4.17 8.66 -15.86
C LEU A 54 3.07 8.11 -14.97
N VAL A 55 2.05 7.55 -15.59
CA VAL A 55 1.15 6.58 -14.96
C VAL A 55 1.20 5.29 -15.77
N ARG A 56 1.54 4.18 -15.12
CA ARG A 56 1.70 2.91 -15.82
C ARG A 56 1.28 1.73 -14.98
N TYR A 57 0.41 0.90 -15.54
CA TYR A 57 0.04 -0.40 -15.01
C TYR A 57 0.88 -1.51 -15.64
N TYR A 58 1.35 -2.44 -14.81
CA TYR A 58 2.06 -3.66 -15.20
C TYR A 58 1.21 -4.88 -14.81
N PRO A 59 0.30 -5.36 -15.68
CA PRO A 59 -0.69 -6.37 -15.32
C PRO A 59 -0.10 -7.67 -14.78
N LYS A 60 0.98 -8.16 -15.41
CA LYS A 60 1.63 -9.42 -15.00
C LYS A 60 2.22 -9.38 -13.58
N ASN A 61 2.70 -8.20 -13.17
CA ASN A 61 3.29 -8.01 -11.85
C ASN A 61 2.27 -7.47 -10.83
N GLN A 62 1.07 -7.09 -11.29
CA GLN A 62 0.09 -6.33 -10.52
C GLN A 62 0.70 -5.12 -9.81
N ILE A 63 1.41 -4.29 -10.58
CA ILE A 63 2.00 -3.03 -10.07
C ILE A 63 1.43 -1.86 -10.87
N TRP A 64 0.87 -0.88 -10.19
CA TRP A 64 0.50 0.40 -10.77
C TRP A 64 1.43 1.49 -10.24
N ARG A 65 2.15 2.15 -11.14
CA ARG A 65 3.21 3.12 -10.80
C ARG A 65 2.84 4.51 -11.29
N VAL A 66 3.02 5.49 -10.40
CA VAL A 66 2.78 6.91 -10.67
C VAL A 66 4.07 7.68 -10.38
N ARG A 67 4.48 8.54 -11.32
CA ARG A 67 5.54 9.54 -11.16
C ARG A 67 4.98 10.87 -11.64
N LYS A 68 5.06 11.91 -10.82
CA LYS A 68 4.71 13.29 -11.21
C LYS A 68 5.65 14.27 -10.51
N GLY A 69 6.63 14.81 -11.22
CA GLY A 69 7.65 15.67 -10.61
C GLY A 69 8.38 14.90 -9.51
N ASP A 70 8.34 15.37 -8.27
CA ASP A 70 8.96 14.72 -7.11
C ASP A 70 8.13 13.61 -6.49
N LEU A 71 6.85 13.51 -6.83
CA LEU A 71 5.98 12.41 -6.41
C LEU A 71 6.35 11.11 -7.12
N SER A 72 6.57 10.04 -6.37
CA SER A 72 6.70 8.66 -6.87
C SER A 72 5.89 7.72 -5.99
N ALA A 73 4.95 6.98 -6.58
CA ALA A 73 4.13 6.03 -5.85
C ALA A 73 4.02 4.69 -6.58
N SER A 74 3.83 3.62 -5.81
CA SER A 74 3.56 2.28 -6.34
C SER A 74 2.43 1.64 -5.55
N VAL A 75 1.48 1.05 -6.26
CA VAL A 75 0.37 0.27 -5.73
C VAL A 75 0.55 -1.19 -6.15
N PHE A 76 0.29 -2.12 -5.23
CA PHE A 76 0.66 -3.52 -5.36
C PHE A 76 -0.55 -4.47 -5.24
N GLY A 77 -0.54 -5.52 -6.06
CA GLY A 77 -1.44 -6.67 -5.99
C GLY A 77 -0.81 -7.87 -5.30
N GLY A 78 -1.64 -8.79 -4.82
CA GLY A 78 -1.22 -10.06 -4.21
C GLY A 78 -0.51 -9.94 -2.85
N VAL A 79 -0.45 -8.74 -2.27
CA VAL A 79 0.21 -8.46 -0.98
C VAL A 79 -0.68 -7.57 -0.10
N THR A 80 -0.40 -7.54 1.21
CA THR A 80 -1.12 -6.72 2.20
C THR A 80 -0.65 -5.26 2.25
N ARG A 81 0.59 -4.99 1.81
CA ARG A 81 1.11 -3.63 1.62
C ARG A 81 0.61 -3.07 0.29
N LEU A 82 -0.49 -2.32 0.34
CA LEU A 82 -1.23 -1.89 -0.85
C LEU A 82 -0.54 -0.77 -1.61
N MET A 83 0.18 0.11 -0.92
CA MET A 83 0.78 1.29 -1.53
C MET A 83 2.04 1.77 -0.80
N THR A 84 3.02 2.24 -1.56
CA THR A 84 4.14 3.08 -1.08
C THR A 84 4.17 4.39 -1.84
N LEU A 85 4.69 5.45 -1.22
CA LEU A 85 4.81 6.77 -1.83
C LEU A 85 5.99 7.53 -1.27
N THR A 86 6.66 8.29 -2.13
CA THR A 86 7.67 9.28 -1.76
C THR A 86 7.38 10.63 -2.42
N TYR A 87 7.63 11.71 -1.71
CA TYR A 87 7.54 13.09 -2.17
C TYR A 87 8.46 13.96 -1.31
N GLY A 88 9.60 14.38 -1.87
CA GLY A 88 10.64 15.03 -1.07
C GLY A 88 11.02 14.18 0.15
N GLU A 89 10.90 14.74 1.34
CA GLU A 89 11.14 14.07 2.63
C GLU A 89 9.95 13.22 3.12
N VAL A 90 8.77 13.35 2.51
CA VAL A 90 7.62 12.51 2.83
C VAL A 90 7.80 11.10 2.28
N GLU A 91 7.77 10.11 3.15
CA GLU A 91 7.69 8.68 2.80
C GLU A 91 6.46 8.02 3.45
N LEU A 92 5.57 7.46 2.64
CA LEU A 92 4.53 6.53 3.08
C LEU A 92 5.02 5.10 2.80
N ARG A 93 5.28 4.34 3.86
CA ARG A 93 5.84 2.99 3.78
C ARG A 93 4.79 1.92 3.50
N SER A 94 3.57 2.12 3.99
CA SER A 94 2.46 1.23 3.62
C SER A 94 1.09 1.86 3.85
N ILE A 95 0.15 1.47 2.99
CA ILE A 95 -1.27 1.41 3.33
C ILE A 95 -1.64 -0.05 3.51
N LYS A 96 -2.32 -0.38 4.61
CA LYS A 96 -2.86 -1.71 4.90
C LYS A 96 -4.31 -1.58 5.31
N ILE A 97 -5.13 -2.54 4.91
CA ILE A 97 -6.52 -2.64 5.34
C ILE A 97 -6.71 -4.00 6.00
N SER A 98 -7.29 -3.98 7.18
CA SER A 98 -7.55 -5.20 7.95
C SER A 98 -8.96 -5.18 8.48
N GLN A 99 -9.51 -6.36 8.71
CA GLN A 99 -10.82 -6.62 9.28
C GLN A 99 -10.71 -7.75 10.31
N THR A 100 -11.45 -7.71 11.42
CA THR A 100 -11.48 -8.84 12.37
C THR A 100 -12.41 -9.95 11.89
N TYR A 101 -12.01 -10.70 10.86
CA TYR A 101 -12.90 -11.66 10.20
C TYR A 101 -12.26 -13.01 9.91
N PHE A 102 -12.67 -14.05 10.64
CA PHE A 102 -12.38 -15.48 10.40
C PHE A 102 -10.92 -15.85 10.03
N GLY A 103 -9.94 -15.05 10.44
CA GLY A 103 -8.54 -15.24 10.07
C GLY A 103 -8.21 -15.00 8.59
N VAL A 104 -9.12 -14.37 7.84
CA VAL A 104 -9.04 -14.00 6.41
C VAL A 104 -9.36 -12.52 6.17
N GLY A 105 -9.32 -11.70 7.22
CA GLY A 105 -9.71 -10.30 7.16
C GLY A 105 -8.62 -9.34 6.66
N HIS A 106 -7.47 -9.82 6.17
CA HIS A 106 -6.51 -8.95 5.48
C HIS A 106 -7.07 -8.54 4.13
N PHE A 107 -6.87 -7.29 3.72
CA PHE A 107 -7.08 -6.93 2.33
C PHE A 107 -5.88 -7.38 1.52
N ILE A 108 -6.06 -8.39 0.69
CA ILE A 108 -5.08 -8.82 -0.31
C ILE A 108 -5.69 -8.52 -1.66
N ALA A 109 -5.04 -7.64 -2.42
CA ALA A 109 -5.49 -7.23 -3.75
C ALA A 109 -5.28 -8.36 -4.78
N GLU A 110 -6.14 -9.38 -4.74
CA GLU A 110 -6.09 -10.56 -5.63
C GLU A 110 -6.26 -10.16 -7.09
N THR A 111 -7.10 -9.14 -7.35
CA THR A 111 -7.24 -8.55 -8.68
C THR A 111 -7.01 -7.05 -8.66
N MET A 112 -6.47 -6.55 -9.78
CA MET A 112 -6.24 -5.14 -10.03
C MET A 112 -6.70 -4.79 -11.44
N THR A 113 -7.45 -3.71 -11.56
CA THR A 113 -7.85 -3.14 -12.85
C THR A 113 -7.46 -1.67 -12.89
N SER A 114 -6.91 -1.19 -14.00
CA SER A 114 -6.48 0.21 -14.13
C SER A 114 -7.18 0.87 -15.30
N ASP A 115 -7.62 2.10 -15.06
CA ASP A 115 -8.20 3.00 -16.05
C ASP A 115 -7.40 4.32 -16.03
N GLY A 116 -6.29 4.33 -16.77
CA GLY A 116 -5.38 5.47 -16.84
C GLY A 116 -4.86 5.91 -15.46
N ASN A 117 -5.41 7.02 -14.96
CA ASN A 117 -5.04 7.63 -13.68
C ASN A 117 -5.70 6.97 -12.46
N SER A 118 -6.49 5.92 -12.65
CA SER A 118 -7.12 5.18 -11.56
C SER A 118 -6.71 3.70 -11.58
N VAL A 119 -6.67 3.10 -10.39
CA VAL A 119 -6.54 1.66 -10.18
C VAL A 119 -7.53 1.19 -9.13
N THR A 120 -8.25 0.12 -9.40
CA THR A 120 -9.15 -0.55 -8.45
C THR A 120 -8.56 -1.89 -8.05
N LEU A 121 -8.34 -2.04 -6.75
CA LEU A 121 -7.95 -3.27 -6.08
C LEU A 121 -9.22 -3.97 -5.58
N HIS A 122 -9.26 -5.28 -5.70
CA HIS A 122 -10.33 -6.10 -5.14
C HIS A 122 -9.76 -7.26 -4.33
N SER A 123 -10.37 -7.49 -3.17
CA SER A 123 -10.07 -8.57 -2.25
C SER A 123 -11.33 -9.41 -2.06
N SER A 124 -11.29 -10.70 -2.44
CA SER A 124 -12.45 -11.59 -2.30
C SER A 124 -12.80 -11.90 -0.85
N GLY A 125 -11.84 -11.80 0.08
CA GLY A 125 -12.02 -12.24 1.47
C GLY A 125 -12.02 -13.76 1.66
N VAL A 126 -11.66 -14.54 0.63
CA VAL A 126 -11.60 -16.02 0.63
C VAL A 126 -10.16 -16.48 0.43
N GLN A 127 -9.32 -16.25 1.44
CA GLN A 127 -7.87 -16.46 1.35
C GLN A 127 -7.40 -17.80 1.94
N LYS A 128 -8.28 -18.50 2.66
CA LYS A 128 -7.98 -19.77 3.31
C LYS A 128 -9.08 -20.77 3.02
N LEU A 129 -8.68 -22.03 2.88
CA LEU A 129 -9.61 -23.14 2.71
C LEU A 129 -10.65 -23.13 3.83
N HIS A 130 -11.93 -23.26 3.46
CA HIS A 130 -13.08 -23.32 4.36
C HIS A 130 -13.34 -22.06 5.22
N LYS A 131 -12.70 -20.94 4.88
CA LYS A 131 -12.94 -19.65 5.54
C LYS A 131 -13.44 -18.60 4.53
N PRO A 132 -14.37 -17.71 4.93
CA PRO A 132 -15.04 -17.68 6.23
C PRO A 132 -16.15 -18.72 6.37
N GLY A 133 -16.25 -19.31 7.55
CA GLY A 133 -17.19 -20.39 7.82
C GLY A 133 -16.72 -21.34 8.91
N TYR A 134 -17.58 -22.31 9.21
CA TYR A 134 -17.34 -23.37 10.17
C TYR A 134 -17.37 -24.72 9.47
N GLU A 135 -16.36 -25.55 9.74
CA GLU A 135 -16.36 -26.94 9.32
C GLU A 135 -17.36 -27.74 10.15
N LEU A 136 -18.23 -28.50 9.49
CA LEU A 136 -19.24 -29.31 10.15
C LEU A 136 -18.65 -30.65 10.67
N PRO A 137 -19.30 -31.29 11.65
CA PRO A 137 -18.91 -32.61 12.10
C PRO A 137 -19.06 -33.67 11.01
N LEU A 138 -18.11 -34.61 10.90
CA LEU A 138 -18.18 -35.73 9.94
C LEU A 138 -19.17 -36.84 10.33
N GLY A 139 -19.79 -36.75 11.51
CA GLY A 139 -20.66 -37.81 12.03
C GLY A 139 -19.95 -39.13 12.38
N ARG A 140 -18.61 -39.16 12.33
CA ARG A 140 -17.76 -40.31 12.71
C ARG A 140 -16.59 -39.86 13.57
N PRO A 141 -16.04 -40.73 14.44
CA PRO A 141 -14.77 -40.46 15.12
C PRO A 141 -13.65 -40.20 14.10
N VAL A 142 -12.76 -39.28 14.44
CA VAL A 142 -11.55 -38.97 13.68
C VAL A 142 -10.36 -39.14 14.60
N ASP A 143 -9.37 -39.88 14.15
CA ASP A 143 -8.12 -40.04 14.88
C ASP A 143 -7.38 -38.69 14.92
N PRO A 144 -6.93 -38.21 16.10
CA PRO A 144 -6.17 -36.97 16.23
C PRO A 144 -4.99 -36.84 15.25
N ASP A 145 -4.32 -37.95 14.92
CA ASP A 145 -3.17 -37.95 14.01
C ASP A 145 -3.56 -37.65 12.55
N THR A 146 -4.85 -37.71 12.21
CA THR A 146 -5.40 -37.53 10.85
C THR A 146 -6.32 -36.31 10.72
N TRP A 147 -6.40 -35.46 11.75
CA TRP A 147 -7.33 -34.32 11.73
C TRP A 147 -7.17 -33.42 10.50
N ASP A 148 -5.94 -33.12 10.13
CA ASP A 148 -5.65 -32.22 9.00
C ASP A 148 -6.14 -32.80 7.66
N ASP A 149 -5.96 -34.11 7.46
CA ASP A 149 -6.41 -34.80 6.25
C ASP A 149 -7.94 -34.78 6.12
N THR A 150 -8.64 -34.89 7.25
CA THR A 150 -10.10 -34.89 7.27
C THR A 150 -10.73 -33.51 7.03
N PHE A 151 -9.96 -32.41 7.04
CA PHE A 151 -10.54 -31.07 6.82
C PHE A 151 -11.27 -31.00 5.48
N ARG A 152 -10.71 -31.58 4.42
CA ARG A 152 -11.30 -31.56 3.07
C ARG A 152 -12.58 -32.37 2.94
N GLU A 153 -12.83 -33.28 3.87
CA GLU A 153 -14.05 -34.10 3.89
C GLU A 153 -15.22 -33.40 4.61
N ARG A 154 -14.94 -32.34 5.36
CA ARG A 154 -15.96 -31.65 6.15
C ARG A 154 -16.79 -30.75 5.27
N ASP A 155 -18.10 -30.96 5.33
CA ASP A 155 -19.06 -29.97 4.85
C ASP A 155 -18.86 -28.63 5.58
N ILE A 156 -19.24 -27.53 4.94
CA ILE A 156 -18.97 -26.18 5.44
C ILE A 156 -20.28 -25.45 5.65
N TYR A 157 -20.46 -24.90 6.85
CA TYR A 157 -21.39 -23.79 7.04
C TYR A 157 -20.71 -22.50 6.59
N ALA A 158 -20.94 -22.12 5.34
CA ALA A 158 -20.34 -20.94 4.73
C ALA A 158 -20.94 -19.66 5.31
N ILE A 159 -20.08 -18.66 5.53
CA ILE A 159 -20.45 -17.32 5.96
C ILE A 159 -20.08 -16.36 4.83
N PRO A 160 -20.80 -15.23 4.63
CA PRO A 160 -20.43 -14.28 3.59
C PRO A 160 -18.97 -13.83 3.69
N PRO A 161 -18.26 -13.67 2.56
CA PRO A 161 -16.88 -13.22 2.55
C PRO A 161 -16.72 -11.78 3.02
N ALA A 162 -15.50 -11.44 3.46
CA ALA A 162 -15.08 -10.06 3.72
C ALA A 162 -14.72 -9.32 2.42
N GLU A 163 -15.62 -9.37 1.44
CA GLU A 163 -15.36 -8.85 0.11
C GLU A 163 -15.28 -7.32 0.12
N SER A 164 -14.23 -6.76 -0.50
CA SER A 164 -14.00 -5.32 -0.48
C SER A 164 -13.20 -4.83 -1.68
N ALA A 165 -13.32 -3.53 -1.95
CA ALA A 165 -12.62 -2.85 -3.02
C ALA A 165 -11.98 -1.55 -2.54
N LEU A 166 -10.80 -1.24 -3.08
CA LEU A 166 -10.11 0.04 -2.89
C LEU A 166 -9.80 0.62 -4.27
N THR A 167 -10.44 1.74 -4.61
CA THR A 167 -10.09 2.52 -5.80
C THR A 167 -9.14 3.65 -5.40
N ILE A 168 -8.04 3.79 -6.12
CA ILE A 168 -7.01 4.80 -5.92
C ILE A 168 -6.88 5.61 -7.22
N THR A 169 -7.08 6.91 -7.14
CA THR A 169 -6.99 7.83 -8.29
C THR A 169 -5.86 8.82 -8.06
N ALA A 170 -4.92 8.88 -9.01
CA ALA A 170 -3.85 9.88 -8.99
C ALA A 170 -4.40 11.24 -9.42
N VAL A 171 -4.26 12.24 -8.56
CA VAL A 171 -4.68 13.62 -8.82
C VAL A 171 -3.47 14.53 -8.89
N GLU A 172 -3.69 15.83 -8.97
CA GLU A 172 -2.65 16.82 -8.77
C GLU A 172 -2.22 16.81 -7.29
N ASN A 173 -0.92 16.77 -7.03
CA ASN A 173 -0.34 16.79 -5.69
C ASN A 173 -0.87 15.72 -4.72
N GLY A 174 -1.26 14.54 -5.20
CA GLY A 174 -1.67 13.45 -4.31
C GLY A 174 -2.58 12.39 -4.92
N PHE A 175 -3.40 11.78 -4.07
CA PHE A 175 -4.25 10.63 -4.38
C PHE A 175 -5.61 10.73 -3.70
N ASP A 176 -6.64 10.31 -4.42
CA ASP A 176 -7.97 10.06 -3.88
C ASP A 176 -8.23 8.57 -3.74
N PHE A 177 -8.88 8.21 -2.65
CA PHE A 177 -9.15 6.83 -2.27
C PHE A 177 -10.65 6.65 -2.05
N HIS A 178 -11.16 5.52 -2.50
CA HIS A 178 -12.52 5.07 -2.22
C HIS A 178 -12.48 3.63 -1.77
N PHE A 179 -12.64 3.42 -0.47
CA PHE A 179 -12.72 2.09 0.13
C PHE A 179 -14.17 1.70 0.35
N ARG A 180 -14.54 0.48 -0.05
CA ARG A 180 -15.86 -0.08 0.15
C ARG A 180 -15.79 -1.53 0.60
N THR A 181 -16.61 -1.89 1.58
CA THR A 181 -17.03 -3.28 1.75
C THR A 181 -18.18 -3.54 0.79
N LEU A 182 -18.15 -4.69 0.11
CA LEU A 182 -19.17 -5.06 -0.86
C LEU A 182 -20.30 -5.82 -0.16
N ASP A 183 -20.38 -7.14 -0.31
CA ASP A 183 -21.54 -7.89 0.17
C ASP A 183 -21.31 -8.64 1.49
N GLY A 184 -22.36 -8.63 2.33
CA GLY A 184 -22.57 -9.62 3.39
C GLY A 184 -21.81 -9.41 4.71
N LEU A 185 -21.02 -8.34 4.84
CA LEU A 185 -20.24 -8.05 6.04
C LEU A 185 -20.88 -6.93 6.87
N ASP A 186 -21.44 -7.26 8.04
CA ASP A 186 -22.06 -6.30 8.97
C ASP A 186 -21.45 -6.43 10.38
N GLN A 187 -21.35 -5.30 11.08
CA GLN A 187 -20.84 -5.19 12.44
C GLN A 187 -19.40 -5.70 12.65
N VAL A 188 -18.56 -5.65 11.62
CA VAL A 188 -17.16 -6.06 11.71
C VAL A 188 -16.23 -4.84 11.82
N PRO A 189 -15.35 -4.81 12.84
CA PRO A 189 -14.26 -3.85 12.92
C PRO A 189 -13.34 -3.87 11.69
N VAL A 190 -13.12 -2.69 11.11
CA VAL A 190 -12.21 -2.46 10.00
C VAL A 190 -11.26 -1.31 10.32
N GLN A 191 -10.01 -1.44 9.93
CA GLN A 191 -9.03 -0.36 10.01
C GLN A 191 -8.31 -0.17 8.69
N ILE A 192 -8.07 1.10 8.34
CA ILE A 192 -7.09 1.52 7.33
C ILE A 192 -5.89 2.07 8.10
N ALA A 193 -4.74 1.46 7.90
CA ALA A 193 -3.48 1.81 8.54
C ALA A 193 -2.52 2.43 7.52
N LEU A 194 -1.97 3.59 7.87
CA LEU A 194 -0.93 4.29 7.12
C LEU A 194 0.34 4.32 7.97
N ASP A 195 1.40 3.67 7.50
CA ASP A 195 2.68 3.59 8.20
C ASP A 195 3.70 4.58 7.58
N PHE A 196 4.31 5.41 8.43
CA PHE A 196 5.32 6.40 8.07
C PHE A 196 6.63 6.12 8.84
N PRO A 197 7.81 6.51 8.29
CA PRO A 197 9.06 6.42 9.03
C PRO A 197 9.02 7.26 10.31
N LEU A 198 9.98 7.03 11.20
CA LEU A 198 10.17 7.86 12.37
C LEU A 198 10.83 9.15 11.99
N GLU A 199 10.04 10.21 11.95
CA GLU A 199 10.44 11.61 12.05
C GLU A 199 9.18 12.46 11.85
N GLY A 200 9.21 13.69 12.35
CA GLY A 200 8.18 14.67 12.02
C GLY A 200 7.16 15.00 13.12
N TYR A 201 6.27 15.89 12.72
CA TYR A 201 5.24 16.47 13.58
C TYR A 201 3.88 16.14 13.00
N TRP A 202 3.04 15.52 13.83
CA TRP A 202 1.65 15.25 13.51
C TRP A 202 0.77 16.34 14.09
N GLU A 203 -0.11 16.90 13.27
CA GLU A 203 -1.04 17.94 13.66
C GLU A 203 -2.46 17.66 13.13
N THR A 204 -3.46 17.95 13.95
CA THR A 204 -4.86 18.09 13.55
C THR A 204 -5.37 19.43 14.09
N ALA A 205 -6.63 19.79 13.83
CA ALA A 205 -7.22 20.99 14.40
C ALA A 205 -7.13 21.07 15.94
N ASP A 206 -7.14 19.92 16.63
CA ASP A 206 -7.24 19.84 18.09
C ASP A 206 -5.98 19.27 18.77
N THR A 207 -4.99 18.80 18.00
CA THR A 207 -3.83 18.08 18.55
C THR A 207 -2.57 18.37 17.77
N ALA A 208 -1.45 18.60 18.46
CA ALA A 208 -0.12 18.64 17.86
C ALA A 208 0.83 17.77 18.70
N LEU A 209 1.59 16.88 18.05
CA LEU A 209 2.53 15.99 18.73
C LEU A 209 3.73 15.64 17.84
N GLN A 210 4.86 15.35 18.47
CA GLN A 210 6.01 14.77 17.78
C GLN A 210 5.86 13.24 17.73
N THR A 211 6.07 12.65 16.55
CA THR A 211 5.88 11.20 16.36
C THR A 211 6.94 10.40 17.11
N GLN A 212 6.56 9.25 17.66
CA GLN A 212 7.44 8.35 18.42
C GLN A 212 7.50 6.93 17.82
N PRO A 213 8.60 6.18 18.04
CA PRO A 213 8.72 4.76 17.68
C PRO A 213 7.52 3.91 18.11
N GLY A 214 6.90 3.21 17.16
CA GLY A 214 5.77 2.31 17.42
C GLY A 214 4.47 3.02 17.82
N GLN A 215 4.41 4.35 17.72
CA GLN A 215 3.23 5.12 18.10
C GLN A 215 2.06 4.82 17.14
N VAL A 216 0.86 4.70 17.71
CA VAL A 216 -0.40 4.56 16.97
C VAL A 216 -1.25 5.79 17.25
N ILE A 217 -1.66 6.47 16.19
CA ILE A 217 -2.47 7.68 16.22
C ILE A 217 -3.78 7.40 15.51
N PHE A 218 -4.92 7.76 16.11
CA PHE A 218 -6.23 7.64 15.48
C PHE A 218 -6.63 8.98 14.86
N LEU A 219 -6.77 9.03 13.54
CA LEU A 219 -7.40 10.16 12.84
C LEU A 219 -8.92 9.95 12.86
N LYS A 220 -9.54 10.42 13.94
CA LYS A 220 -10.96 10.15 14.24
C LYS A 220 -11.93 10.95 13.36
N GLN A 221 -11.53 12.15 12.97
CA GLN A 221 -12.36 13.09 12.21
C GLN A 221 -11.48 14.11 11.49
N GLY A 222 -12.06 14.84 10.54
CA GLY A 222 -11.39 15.94 9.87
C GLY A 222 -10.12 15.50 9.15
N GLN A 223 -9.16 16.42 9.04
CA GLN A 223 -7.87 16.18 8.39
C GLN A 223 -6.77 16.15 9.46
N GLY A 224 -5.69 15.43 9.16
CA GLY A 224 -4.44 15.57 9.90
C GLY A 224 -3.26 15.69 8.95
N GLU A 225 -2.21 16.33 9.42
CA GLU A 225 -1.01 16.66 8.67
C GLU A 225 0.21 16.05 9.35
N LEU A 226 1.03 15.36 8.57
CA LEU A 226 2.35 14.93 8.99
C LEU A 226 3.40 15.75 8.23
N ARG A 227 4.21 16.49 8.97
CA ARG A 227 5.32 17.29 8.42
C ARG A 227 6.65 16.57 8.64
N LEU A 228 7.41 16.41 7.56
CA LEU A 228 8.73 15.80 7.48
C LEU A 228 9.66 16.81 6.79
N GLY A 229 10.58 17.43 7.53
CA GLY A 229 11.37 18.55 7.02
C GLY A 229 10.47 19.69 6.53
N ASP A 230 10.67 20.10 5.28
CA ASP A 230 9.87 21.13 4.59
C ASP A 230 8.67 20.58 3.82
N ASP A 231 8.48 19.25 3.80
CA ASP A 231 7.40 18.60 3.08
C ASP A 231 6.30 18.12 4.03
N THR A 232 5.06 18.12 3.56
CA THR A 232 3.89 17.77 4.37
C THR A 232 2.94 16.86 3.61
N ILE A 233 2.41 15.85 4.29
CA ILE A 233 1.28 15.04 3.82
C ILE A 233 0.04 15.29 4.66
N ARG A 234 -1.02 15.75 4.01
CA ARG A 234 -2.36 15.89 4.60
C ARG A 234 -3.20 14.65 4.29
N ILE A 235 -3.85 14.13 5.30
CA ILE A 235 -4.63 12.88 5.28
C ILE A 235 -6.04 13.18 5.75
N GLY A 236 -7.05 12.71 5.01
CA GLY A 236 -8.43 12.67 5.51
C GLY A 236 -9.52 12.70 4.44
N PRO A 237 -10.80 12.68 4.85
CA PRO A 237 -11.25 12.73 6.24
C PRO A 237 -10.97 11.46 7.05
N GLY A 238 -10.81 11.64 8.37
CA GLY A 238 -10.72 10.56 9.36
C GLY A 238 -12.01 9.76 9.56
N ALA A 239 -11.95 8.74 10.41
CA ALA A 239 -13.11 7.93 10.82
C ALA A 239 -12.94 7.27 12.21
N ASP A 240 -14.06 7.17 12.95
CA ASP A 240 -14.09 6.84 14.37
C ASP A 240 -14.92 5.61 14.75
N GLY A 241 -14.70 4.47 14.08
CA GLY A 241 -15.48 3.25 14.32
C GLY A 241 -15.14 2.48 15.60
N HIS A 242 -13.88 2.44 16.02
CA HIS A 242 -13.47 1.65 17.21
C HIS A 242 -12.12 2.10 17.81
N ARG A 243 -11.67 1.41 18.87
CA ARG A 243 -10.42 1.70 19.61
C ARG A 243 -9.41 0.55 19.66
N TYR A 244 -9.54 -0.46 18.81
CA TYR A 244 -8.52 -1.49 18.70
C TYR A 244 -7.21 -0.92 18.17
N TYR A 245 -6.23 -0.73 19.06
CA TYR A 245 -4.85 -0.35 18.70
C TYR A 245 -4.14 -1.48 17.95
N ALA A 246 -4.29 -2.70 18.47
CA ALA A 246 -3.77 -3.93 17.90
C ALA A 246 -4.94 -4.85 17.57
N MET A 247 -5.43 -4.75 16.35
CA MET A 247 -6.56 -5.55 15.90
C MET A 247 -6.14 -7.01 15.68
N ARG A 248 -7.00 -7.97 16.04
CA ARG A 248 -6.68 -9.40 15.93
C ARG A 248 -6.27 -9.75 14.50
N HIS A 249 -5.14 -10.42 14.35
CA HIS A 249 -4.50 -10.79 13.08
C HIS A 249 -3.97 -9.62 12.25
N ALA A 250 -4.18 -8.35 12.62
CA ALA A 250 -3.52 -7.26 11.91
C ALA A 250 -2.00 -7.32 12.11
N GLU A 251 -1.27 -6.91 11.09
CA GLU A 251 0.17 -6.81 11.17
C GLU A 251 0.57 -5.77 12.23
N PRO A 252 1.62 -6.04 13.03
CA PRO A 252 2.10 -5.08 14.01
C PRO A 252 2.59 -3.80 13.33
N VAL A 253 2.71 -2.73 14.11
CA VAL A 253 3.41 -1.52 13.67
C VAL A 253 4.89 -1.87 13.56
N PRO A 254 5.57 -1.55 12.44
CA PRO A 254 7.03 -1.67 12.37
C PRO A 254 7.69 -0.86 13.50
N ALA A 255 8.76 -1.40 14.09
CA ALA A 255 9.40 -0.78 15.26
C ALA A 255 9.92 0.64 14.97
N ASP A 256 10.31 0.90 13.73
CA ASP A 256 10.79 2.17 13.22
C ASP A 256 9.71 2.92 12.44
N SER A 257 8.45 2.85 12.88
CA SER A 257 7.36 3.56 12.22
C SER A 257 6.34 4.12 13.20
N VAL A 258 5.65 5.17 12.75
CA VAL A 258 4.39 5.65 13.33
C VAL A 258 3.25 5.20 12.45
N ARG A 259 2.14 4.78 13.07
CA ARG A 259 0.92 4.34 12.37
C ARG A 259 -0.21 5.33 12.61
N ILE A 260 -0.82 5.78 11.53
CA ILE A 260 -2.07 6.54 11.56
C ILE A 260 -3.21 5.59 11.18
N LEU A 261 -4.26 5.57 11.99
CA LEU A 261 -5.44 4.73 11.83
C LEU A 261 -6.68 5.55 11.52
N MET A 262 -7.41 5.12 10.49
CA MET A 262 -8.84 5.39 10.35
C MET A 262 -9.59 4.10 10.66
N THR A 263 -10.65 4.16 11.45
CA THR A 263 -11.37 2.96 11.92
C THR A 263 -12.84 3.02 11.59
N PHE A 264 -13.44 1.85 11.36
CA PHE A 264 -14.80 1.71 10.89
C PHE A 264 -15.45 0.47 11.50
N ILE A 265 -16.77 0.41 11.41
CA ILE A 265 -17.57 -0.79 11.61
C ILE A 265 -18.32 -0.99 10.29
N THR A 266 -18.32 -2.20 9.74
CA THR A 266 -19.00 -2.47 8.47
C THR A 266 -20.52 -2.30 8.58
N PRO A 267 -21.19 -1.93 7.47
CA PRO A 267 -20.65 -1.68 6.13
C PRO A 267 -19.88 -0.35 6.00
N VAL A 268 -18.85 -0.32 5.15
CA VAL A 268 -18.01 0.86 4.91
C VAL A 268 -18.16 1.33 3.46
N ASP A 269 -18.44 2.63 3.28
CA ASP A 269 -18.21 3.39 2.04
C ASP A 269 -17.51 4.69 2.44
N HIS A 270 -16.18 4.70 2.32
CA HIS A 270 -15.36 5.82 2.78
C HIS A 270 -14.49 6.37 1.66
N ARG A 271 -14.52 7.69 1.51
CA ARG A 271 -13.63 8.43 0.61
C ARG A 271 -12.66 9.25 1.44
N PHE A 272 -11.37 9.11 1.14
CA PHE A 272 -10.33 9.90 1.77
C PHE A 272 -9.26 10.27 0.76
N SER A 273 -8.38 11.17 1.16
CA SER A 273 -7.36 11.78 0.32
C SER A 273 -6.02 11.79 1.02
N LEU A 274 -4.98 11.72 0.20
CA LEU A 274 -3.62 12.12 0.54
C LEU A 274 -3.28 13.32 -0.33
N ARG A 275 -2.84 14.41 0.27
CA ARG A 275 -2.36 15.61 -0.43
C ARG A 275 -0.97 15.98 0.05
N LEU A 276 -0.11 16.35 -0.88
CA LEU A 276 1.31 16.57 -0.69
C LEU A 276 1.64 18.03 -0.97
N PHE A 277 2.47 18.61 -0.12
CA PHE A 277 2.88 20.00 -0.20
C PHE A 277 4.37 20.09 0.10
N SER A 278 5.04 21.06 -0.53
CA SER A 278 6.43 21.42 -0.24
C SER A 278 6.49 22.88 0.19
N GLY A 279 7.33 23.16 1.17
CA GLY A 279 7.54 24.48 1.76
C GLY A 279 6.60 24.79 2.93
N LEU A 280 6.92 25.88 3.64
CA LEU A 280 6.04 26.48 4.64
C LEU A 280 4.84 27.08 3.93
N GLY A 281 3.71 26.35 3.96
CA GLY A 281 2.40 26.91 3.62
C GLY A 281 1.99 28.02 4.57
#